data_AF-A0A9W4WLE4-F1
#
_entry.id   AF-A0A9W4WLE4-F1
#
_cell.length_a   1.000
_cell.length_b   1.000
_cell.length_c   1.000
_cell.angle_alpha   90.00
_cell.angle_beta   90.00
_cell.angle_gamma   90.00
#
_symmetry.space_group_name_H-M   'P 1'
#
loop_
_entity.id
_entity.type
_entity.pdbx_description
1 polymer ?
#
loop_
_entity_poly.entity_id
_entity_poly.type
_entity_poly.pdbx_seq_one_letter_code
_entity_poly.pdbx_strand_id
1 'polypeptide(L)'
;MLFIIEWNDAAFRNRNIHKNAIITAIQAFNGCQPFQRNLSTITGSTNAAPSESIFIISDTRNNDKVQIAEDIVKYLRETFFQRNRISLGRVYEIQATRKGFFEVREDRDVF
;
A
#
# COMPACT_ATOMS: atom_id res chain seq x y z
N MET A 1 -2.93 5.34 -9.31
CA MET A 1 -3.80 5.16 -8.13
C MET A 1 -2.92 5.18 -6.89
N LEU A 2 -3.44 5.61 -5.75
CA LEU A 2 -2.72 5.44 -4.48
C LEU A 2 -3.29 4.22 -3.76
N PHE A 3 -2.40 3.40 -3.23
CA PHE A 3 -2.70 2.27 -2.37
C PHE A 3 -2.06 2.58 -1.02
N ILE A 4 -2.87 2.71 0.02
CA ILE A 4 -2.46 3.21 1.32
C ILE A 4 -2.73 2.18 2.40
N ILE A 5 -1.76 1.96 3.28
CA ILE A 5 -1.90 1.11 4.44
C ILE A 5 -1.70 1.90 5.71
N GLU A 6 -2.73 1.92 6.55
CA GLU A 6 -2.68 2.37 7.93
C GLU A 6 -2.26 1.18 8.81
N TRP A 7 -1.01 1.18 9.27
CA TRP A 7 -0.43 0.07 10.02
C TRP A 7 -0.83 0.05 11.49
N ASN A 8 -0.99 -1.16 12.05
CA ASN A 8 -1.11 -1.40 13.47
C ASN A 8 0.16 -2.05 14.04
N ASP A 9 1.13 -1.22 14.46
CA ASP A 9 2.43 -1.70 14.99
C ASP A 9 2.30 -2.60 16.23
N ALA A 10 1.24 -2.45 17.02
CA ALA A 10 0.98 -3.36 18.14
C ALA A 10 0.61 -4.76 17.65
N ALA A 11 -0.20 -4.87 16.58
CA ALA A 11 -0.59 -6.15 16.01
C ALA A 11 0.61 -6.90 15.42
N PHE A 12 1.53 -6.20 14.76
CA PHE A 12 2.78 -6.79 14.24
C PHE A 12 3.60 -7.45 15.35
N ARG A 13 3.81 -6.75 16.46
CA ARG A 13 4.52 -7.30 17.63
C ARG A 13 3.82 -8.50 18.23
N ASN A 14 2.49 -8.43 18.42
CA ASN A 14 1.70 -9.51 18.98
C ASN A 14 1.68 -10.77 18.10
N ARG A 15 1.74 -10.60 16.79
CA ARG A 15 1.67 -11.70 15.82
C ARG A 15 3.04 -12.18 15.35
N ASN A 16 4.13 -11.55 15.83
CA ASN A 16 5.51 -11.80 15.40
C ASN A 16 5.67 -11.74 13.87
N ILE A 17 5.06 -10.73 13.24
CA ILE A 17 5.15 -10.50 11.80
C ILE A 17 6.03 -9.27 11.55
N HIS A 18 6.97 -9.41 10.62
CA HIS A 18 7.83 -8.30 10.22
C HIS A 18 7.13 -7.43 9.17
N LYS A 19 6.83 -6.17 9.51
CA LYS A 19 6.21 -5.19 8.59
C LYS A 19 6.93 -5.12 7.24
N ASN A 20 8.28 -5.12 7.25
CA ASN A 20 9.08 -5.08 6.02
C ASN A 20 8.81 -6.24 5.07
N ALA A 21 8.49 -7.44 5.56
CA ALA A 21 8.17 -8.57 4.69
C ALA A 21 6.89 -8.29 3.87
N ILE A 22 5.91 -7.62 4.47
CA ILE A 22 4.67 -7.23 3.77
C ILE A 22 4.95 -6.14 2.75
N ILE A 23 5.74 -5.12 3.14
CA ILE A 23 6.12 -4.02 2.23
C ILE A 23 6.86 -4.58 1.01
N THR A 24 7.83 -5.48 1.20
CA THR A 24 8.57 -6.12 0.11
C THR A 24 7.65 -6.96 -0.77
N ALA A 25 6.68 -7.68 -0.19
CA ALA A 25 5.72 -8.46 -0.97
C ALA A 25 4.81 -7.56 -1.83
N ILE A 26 4.34 -6.43 -1.30
CA ILE A 26 3.55 -5.44 -2.06
C ILE A 26 4.37 -4.86 -3.23
N GLN A 27 5.65 -4.54 -2.99
CA GLN A 27 6.55 -3.99 -4.02
C GLN A 27 6.93 -5.01 -5.10
N ALA A 28 6.71 -6.31 -4.88
CA ALA A 28 6.96 -7.34 -5.87
C ALA A 28 5.89 -7.35 -6.99
N PHE A 29 4.74 -6.70 -6.78
CA PHE A 29 3.71 -6.55 -7.82
C PHE A 29 4.15 -5.52 -8.86
N ASN A 30 4.24 -5.94 -10.12
CA ASN A 30 4.60 -5.06 -11.21
C ASN A 30 3.63 -3.87 -11.32
N GLY A 31 4.16 -2.66 -11.45
CA GLY A 31 3.38 -1.42 -11.45
C GLY A 31 3.11 -0.83 -10.06
N CYS A 32 3.53 -1.50 -8.98
CA CYS A 32 3.45 -0.99 -7.61
C CYS A 32 4.82 -0.51 -7.12
N GLN A 33 4.89 0.74 -6.66
CA GLN A 33 6.12 1.33 -6.11
C GLN A 33 5.81 2.16 -4.87
N PRO A 34 6.70 2.23 -3.87
CA PRO A 34 6.48 3.11 -2.73
C PRO A 34 6.47 4.57 -3.19
N PHE A 35 5.58 5.37 -2.61
CA PHE A 35 5.54 6.81 -2.85
C PHE A 35 6.82 7.43 -2.30
N GLN A 36 7.55 8.14 -3.14
CA GLN A 36 8.76 8.85 -2.77
C GLN A 36 8.64 10.32 -3.16
N ARG A 37 8.79 11.20 -2.18
CA ARG A 37 8.79 12.65 -2.41
C ARG A 37 10.23 13.11 -2.64
N ASN A 38 10.45 13.85 -3.72
CA ASN A 38 11.67 14.62 -3.89
C ASN A 38 11.53 15.93 -3.12
N LEU A 39 12.40 16.14 -2.14
CA LEU A 39 12.45 17.38 -1.36
C LEU A 39 13.46 18.32 -2.01
N SER A 40 12.97 19.40 -2.61
CA SER A 40 13.83 20.48 -3.08
C SER A 40 14.10 21.44 -1.93
N THR A 41 15.33 21.48 -1.44
CA THR A 41 15.80 22.49 -0.48
C THR A 41 16.61 23.56 -1.21
N ILE A 42 16.90 24.67 -0.52
CA ILE A 42 17.75 25.76 -1.05
C ILE A 42 19.16 25.24 -1.40
N THR A 43 19.59 24.14 -0.78
CA THR A 43 20.90 23.51 -0.94
C THR A 43 20.94 22.37 -1.97
N GLY A 44 19.81 22.03 -2.62
CA GLY A 44 19.73 20.97 -3.63
C GLY A 44 18.49 20.08 -3.48
N SER A 45 18.37 19.05 -4.31
CA SER A 45 17.30 18.05 -4.17
C SER A 45 17.78 16.86 -3.34
N THR A 46 17.07 16.54 -2.26
CA THR A 46 17.25 15.28 -1.52
C THR A 46 16.08 14.34 -1.78
N ASN A 47 16.42 13.08 -2.04
CA ASN A 47 15.44 12.00 -2.12
C ASN A 47 15.03 11.61 -0.70
N ALA A 48 13.77 11.86 -0.33
CA ALA A 48 13.24 11.35 0.93
C ALA A 48 13.24 9.80 0.90
N ALA A 49 13.28 9.17 2.07
CA ALA A 49 13.04 7.74 2.17
C ALA A 49 11.66 7.40 1.55
N PRO A 50 11.54 6.29 0.80
CA PRO A 50 10.25 5.84 0.28
C PRO A 50 9.26 5.57 1.42
N SER A 51 7.98 5.84 1.17
CA SER A 51 6.93 5.61 2.15
C SER A 51 6.73 4.11 2.42
N GLU A 52 6.59 3.76 3.69
CA GLU A 52 6.20 2.41 4.12
C GLU A 52 4.68 2.18 4.08
N SER A 53 3.89 3.23 3.89
CA SER A 53 2.43 3.20 3.97
C SER A 53 1.74 3.61 2.68
N ILE A 54 2.41 4.34 1.79
CA ILE A 54 1.78 4.88 0.58
C ILE A 54 2.50 4.30 -0.62
N PHE A 55 1.74 3.68 -1.51
CA PHE A 55 2.22 3.10 -2.75
C PHE A 55 1.50 3.75 -3.93
N ILE A 56 2.22 3.93 -5.02
CA ILE A 56 1.68 4.35 -6.30
C ILE A 56 1.50 3.08 -7.13
N ILE A 57 0.27 2.83 -7.58
CA ILE A 57 -0.03 1.79 -8.56
C ILE A 57 -0.32 2.43 -9.91
N SER A 58 0.44 2.01 -10.92
CA SER A 58 0.32 2.44 -12.30
C SER A 58 -0.09 1.27 -13.19
N ASP A 59 -0.78 1.57 -14.29
CA ASP A 59 -1.08 0.58 -15.31
C ASP A 59 0.24 0.00 -15.87
N THR A 60 0.23 -1.28 -16.18
CA THR A 60 1.33 -1.97 -16.85
C THR A 60 0.90 -2.35 -18.27
N ARG A 61 1.81 -2.99 -19.03
CA ARG A 61 1.46 -3.52 -20.35
C ARG A 61 0.36 -4.59 -20.30
N ASN A 62 0.30 -5.35 -19.21
CA ASN A 62 -0.52 -6.56 -19.13
C ASN A 62 -1.74 -6.40 -18.22
N ASN A 63 -1.65 -5.53 -17.21
CA ASN A 63 -2.66 -5.35 -16.18
C ASN A 63 -2.91 -3.87 -15.94
N ASP A 64 -4.17 -3.48 -15.74
CA ASP A 64 -4.51 -2.16 -15.22
C ASP A 64 -4.28 -2.07 -13.70
N LYS A 65 -4.19 -0.85 -13.21
CA LYS A 65 -3.93 -0.53 -11.80
C LYS A 65 -4.99 -1.05 -10.83
N VAL A 66 -6.25 -1.21 -11.26
CA VAL A 66 -7.32 -1.72 -10.39
C VAL A 66 -7.11 -3.22 -10.17
N GLN A 67 -6.87 -3.98 -11.24
CA GLN A 67 -6.54 -5.40 -11.14
C GLN A 67 -5.31 -5.63 -10.25
N ILE A 68 -4.25 -4.82 -10.41
CA ILE A 68 -3.04 -4.93 -9.58
C ILE A 68 -3.36 -4.72 -8.10
N ALA A 69 -4.20 -3.74 -7.75
CA ALA A 69 -4.59 -3.51 -6.36
C ALA A 69 -5.44 -4.64 -5.80
N GLU A 70 -6.39 -5.17 -6.58
CA GLU A 70 -7.19 -6.31 -6.19
C GLU A 70 -6.34 -7.56 -5.95
N ASP A 71 -5.32 -7.79 -6.80
CA ASP A 71 -4.37 -8.88 -6.61
C ASP A 71 -3.53 -8.70 -5.34
N ILE A 72 -3.10 -7.48 -5.02
CA ILE A 72 -2.41 -7.16 -3.76
C ILE A 72 -3.33 -7.42 -2.57
N VAL A 73 -4.56 -6.89 -2.57
CA VAL A 73 -5.54 -7.10 -1.50
C VAL A 73 -5.82 -8.58 -1.29
N LYS A 74 -6.02 -9.33 -2.37
CA LYS A 74 -6.24 -10.76 -2.33
C LYS A 74 -5.06 -11.49 -1.70
N TYR A 75 -3.84 -11.20 -2.15
CA TYR A 75 -2.62 -11.79 -1.58
C TYR A 75 -2.48 -11.50 -0.09
N LEU A 76 -2.70 -10.25 0.32
CA LEU A 76 -2.61 -9.84 1.72
C LEU A 76 -3.65 -10.56 2.57
N ARG A 77 -4.89 -10.65 2.08
CA ARG A 77 -5.97 -11.39 2.75
C ARG A 77 -5.63 -12.87 2.88
N GLU A 78 -5.22 -13.53 1.81
CA GLU A 78 -4.89 -14.96 1.83
C GLU A 78 -3.69 -15.28 2.75
N THR A 79 -2.74 -14.34 2.88
CA THR A 79 -1.50 -14.57 3.63
C THR A 79 -1.61 -14.15 5.10
N PHE A 80 -2.29 -13.04 5.37
CA PHE A 80 -2.25 -12.38 6.68
C PHE A 80 -3.60 -12.28 7.37
N PHE A 81 -4.74 -12.39 6.68
CA PHE A 81 -6.01 -12.34 7.39
C PHE A 81 -6.18 -13.56 8.30
N GLN A 82 -6.50 -13.30 9.57
CA GLN A 82 -6.83 -14.34 10.54
C GLN A 82 -8.06 -13.95 11.32
N ARG A 83 -9.12 -14.78 11.22
CA ARG A 83 -10.35 -14.58 11.98
C ARG A 83 -10.06 -14.53 13.47
N ASN A 84 -10.64 -13.55 14.17
CA ASN A 84 -10.47 -13.32 15.61
C ASN A 84 -9.05 -12.92 16.06
N ARG A 85 -8.18 -12.49 15.15
CA ARG A 85 -6.92 -11.83 15.49
C ARG A 85 -7.04 -10.33 15.31
N ILE A 86 -6.17 -9.59 16.00
CA ILE A 86 -6.03 -8.16 15.77
C ILE A 86 -5.45 -7.98 14.36
N SER A 87 -6.14 -7.20 13.53
CA SER A 87 -5.72 -6.85 12.19
C SER A 87 -4.37 -6.09 12.21
N LEU A 88 -3.53 -6.35 11.21
CA LEU A 88 -2.25 -5.66 11.00
C LEU A 88 -2.41 -4.23 10.47
N GLY A 89 -3.60 -3.85 10.02
CA GLY A 89 -3.86 -2.52 9.50
C GLY A 89 -5.14 -2.39 8.69
N ARG A 90 -5.32 -1.23 8.06
CA ARG A 90 -6.41 -0.97 7.11
C ARG A 90 -5.83 -0.60 5.76
N VAL A 91 -6.51 -1.02 4.70
CA VAL A 91 -6.10 -0.76 3.32
C VAL A 91 -7.09 0.18 2.67
N TYR A 92 -6.57 1.21 2.01
CA TYR A 92 -7.35 2.19 1.28
C TYR A 92 -6.83 2.35 -0.14
N GLU A 93 -7.74 2.38 -1.10
CA GLU A 93 -7.46 2.69 -2.49
C GLU A 93 -8.03 4.07 -2.83
N ILE A 94 -7.19 4.94 -3.40
CA ILE A 94 -7.59 6.30 -3.77
C ILE A 94 -7.38 6.49 -5.27
N GLN A 95 -8.47 6.72 -5.98
CA GLN A 95 -8.49 6.98 -7.41
C GLN A 95 -9.06 8.36 -7.71
N ALA A 96 -8.31 9.15 -8.50
CA ALA A 96 -8.85 10.38 -9.07
C ALA A 96 -9.79 10.02 -10.21
N THR A 97 -11.04 10.47 -10.14
CA THR A 97 -12.06 10.22 -11.19
C THR A 97 -12.21 11.40 -12.14
N ARG A 98 -12.03 12.62 -11.62
CA ARG A 98 -11.96 13.88 -12.37
C ARG A 98 -11.16 14.90 -11.58
N LYS A 99 -10.76 16.01 -12.21
CA LYS A 99 -9.96 17.05 -11.54
C LYS A 99 -10.64 17.52 -10.24
N GLY A 100 -9.95 17.33 -9.11
CA GLY A 100 -10.44 17.71 -7.78
C GLY A 100 -11.39 16.70 -7.11
N PHE A 101 -11.69 15.56 -7.72
CA PHE A 101 -12.55 14.53 -7.16
C PHE A 101 -11.80 13.20 -7.06
N PHE A 102 -11.89 12.61 -5.87
CA PHE A 102 -11.24 11.36 -5.54
C PHE A 102 -12.28 10.41 -4.96
N GLU A 103 -12.28 9.18 -5.45
CA GLU A 103 -12.98 8.07 -4.82
C GLU A 103 -12.01 7.36 -3.89
N VAL A 104 -12.49 7.04 -2.69
CA VAL A 104 -11.75 6.30 -1.67
C VAL A 104 -12.51 5.02 -1.39
N ARG A 105 -11.86 3.88 -1.58
CA ARG A 105 -12.36 2.57 -1.18
C ARG A 105 -11.58 2.10 0.03
N GLU A 106 -12.27 1.62 1.06
CA GLU A 106 -11.66 0.90 2.17
C GLU A 106 -11.85 -0.60 1.94
N ASP A 107 -10.75 -1.33 1.87
CA ASP A 107 -10.77 -2.78 1.80
C ASP A 107 -10.74 -3.35 3.22
N ARG A 108 -11.89 -3.90 3.63
CA ARG A 108 -12.07 -4.52 4.95
C ARG A 108 -11.52 -5.95 4.94
N ASP A 109 -11.17 -6.42 6.13
CA ASP A 109 -10.74 -7.81 6.37
C ASP A 109 -9.59 -8.25 5.45
N VAL A 110 -8.58 -7.39 5.30
CA VAL A 110 -7.35 -7.68 4.54
C VAL A 110 -6.27 -8.30 5.42
N PHE A 111 -6.25 -8.01 6.72
CA PHE A 111 -5.23 -8.47 7.68
C PHE A 111 -5.83 -9.10 8.93
#